data_AF-A0A915M8W7-F1
#
_entry.id   AF-A0A915M8W7-F1
#
_cell.length_a   1.000
_cell.length_b   1.000
_cell.length_c   1.000
_cell.angle_alpha   90.00
_cell.angle_beta   90.00
_cell.angle_gamma   90.00
#
_symmetry.space_group_name_H-M   'P 1'
#
loop_
_entity.id
_entity.type
_entity.pdbx_description
1 polymer ?
#
loop_
_entity_poly.entity_id
_entity_poly.type
_entity_poly.pdbx_seq_one_letter_code
_entity_poly.pdbx_strand_id
1 'polypeptide(L)'
;DDEQKYPKSDFLEFIKKNGLFALRPISLIEDLIIIIDTAKTMPFFHKLELNDIICQLTNISLPLIALASEYYSCNKWSRTVIKTNGLPVVTAFSGEYYKGDLTLNNLLQKIFTKVMEPFNRVQMNEEEYVLVSSIIYSNFVSTGLSKEGQKFLLSEAEKYSGILMRMSQNRYGPLEGARRYTELLHLIEFCFRCGNDLSYFLNYLDKVIDRGRFEKVMPKPLIDLCLRCKDLE
;
A
#
# COMPACT_ATOMS: atom_id res chain seq x y z
N ASP A 1 26.71 12.82 19.07
CA ASP A 1 26.11 14.10 18.69
C ASP A 1 25.83 14.13 17.21
N ASP A 2 24.63 13.71 16.84
CA ASP A 2 23.98 14.11 15.60
C ASP A 2 22.51 14.31 15.96
N GLU A 3 22.13 15.57 16.11
CA GLU A 3 20.77 16.00 16.40
C GLU A 3 19.83 15.49 15.30
N GLN A 4 19.00 14.50 15.63
CA GLN A 4 17.74 14.29 14.94
C GLN A 4 16.88 15.55 15.14
N LYS A 5 16.95 16.51 14.21
CA LYS A 5 16.00 17.61 14.16
C LYS A 5 14.64 17.09 13.71
N TYR A 6 13.80 16.76 14.68
CA TYR A 6 12.38 16.51 14.52
C TYR A 6 11.65 17.79 14.05
N PRO A 7 10.87 17.80 12.96
CA PRO A 7 9.85 18.83 12.76
C PRO A 7 8.49 18.34 13.34
N LYS A 8 8.47 17.77 14.56
CA LYS A 8 7.39 16.82 14.94
C LYS A 8 6.35 17.27 15.98
N SER A 9 6.54 18.29 16.84
CA SER A 9 5.44 18.70 17.74
C SER A 9 4.37 19.48 16.98
N ASP A 10 4.79 20.52 16.25
CA ASP A 10 3.86 21.51 15.70
C ASP A 10 3.02 20.94 14.56
N PHE A 11 3.61 20.08 13.71
CA PHE A 11 2.88 19.44 12.62
C PHE A 11 1.82 18.46 13.12
N LEU A 12 2.17 17.61 14.09
CA LEU A 12 1.24 16.63 14.64
C LEU A 12 0.14 17.32 15.44
N GLU A 13 0.48 18.34 16.22
CA GLU A 13 -0.48 19.16 16.94
C GLU A 13 -1.41 19.91 15.97
N PHE A 14 -0.86 20.45 14.87
CA PHE A 14 -1.66 21.07 13.82
C PHE A 14 -2.68 20.11 13.21
N ILE A 15 -2.26 18.89 12.84
CA ILE A 15 -3.19 17.88 12.31
C ILE A 15 -4.26 17.52 13.35
N LYS A 16 -3.86 17.32 14.61
CA LYS A 16 -4.79 16.97 15.70
C LYS A 16 -5.88 18.02 15.91
N LYS A 17 -5.59 19.28 15.59
CA LYS A 17 -6.53 20.41 15.72
C LYS A 17 -7.31 20.72 14.45
N ASN A 18 -6.72 20.53 13.27
CA ASN A 18 -7.26 21.04 12.01
C ASN A 18 -7.68 19.95 11.02
N GLY A 19 -7.30 18.69 11.27
CA GLY A 19 -7.46 17.57 10.35
C GLY A 19 -6.24 17.35 9.45
N LEU A 20 -6.10 16.13 8.96
CA LEU A 20 -5.03 15.66 8.09
C LEU A 20 -5.02 16.40 6.76
N PHE A 21 -6.19 16.61 6.16
CA PHE A 21 -6.32 17.30 4.87
C PHE A 21 -6.36 18.83 4.98
N ALA A 22 -6.10 19.38 6.18
CA ALA A 22 -5.74 20.79 6.30
C ALA A 22 -4.37 21.10 5.66
N LEU A 23 -3.54 20.07 5.47
CA LEU A 23 -2.28 20.13 4.72
C LEU A 23 -2.28 19.10 3.61
N ARG A 24 -1.41 19.29 2.63
CA ARG A 24 -1.13 18.28 1.61
C ARG A 24 -0.57 17.02 2.29
N PRO A 25 -1.11 15.82 2.03
CA PRO A 25 -0.62 14.58 2.64
C PRO A 25 0.67 14.13 1.94
N ILE A 26 1.78 14.83 2.22
CA ILE A 26 3.07 14.67 1.54
C ILE A 26 3.54 13.21 1.54
N SER A 27 3.41 12.50 2.67
CA SER A 27 3.84 11.10 2.75
C SER A 27 3.10 10.19 1.75
N LEU A 28 1.79 10.39 1.57
CA LEU A 28 1.02 9.61 0.60
C LEU A 28 1.48 9.89 -0.84
N ILE A 29 1.82 11.14 -1.15
CA ILE A 29 2.32 11.52 -2.47
C ILE A 29 3.71 10.91 -2.70
N GLU A 30 4.58 10.97 -1.70
CA GLU A 30 5.92 10.36 -1.76
C GLU A 30 5.82 8.85 -2.01
N ASP A 31 4.95 8.14 -1.27
CA ASP A 31 4.73 6.70 -1.45
C ASP A 31 4.26 6.38 -2.88
N LEU A 32 3.32 7.17 -3.43
CA LEU A 32 2.83 7.00 -4.80
C LEU A 32 3.92 7.25 -5.85
N ILE A 33 4.77 8.26 -5.65
CA ILE A 33 5.90 8.56 -6.56
C ILE A 33 6.92 7.43 -6.52
N ILE A 34 7.28 6.93 -5.33
CA ILE A 34 8.21 5.82 -5.15
C ILE A 34 7.71 4.57 -5.89
N ILE A 35 6.41 4.30 -5.85
CA ILE A 35 5.81 3.18 -6.59
C ILE A 35 5.99 3.36 -8.10
N ILE A 36 5.73 4.55 -8.63
CA ILE A 36 5.92 4.84 -10.05
C ILE A 36 7.39 4.69 -10.45
N ASP A 37 8.30 5.21 -9.63
CA ASP A 37 9.73 5.13 -9.92
C ASP A 37 10.25 3.69 -9.82
N THR A 38 9.76 2.92 -8.85
CA THR A 38 10.04 1.48 -8.75
C THR A 38 9.49 0.74 -9.96
N ALA A 39 8.28 1.05 -10.42
CA ALA A 39 7.70 0.44 -11.61
C ALA A 39 8.58 0.67 -12.85
N LYS A 40 9.13 1.87 -13.04
CA LYS A 40 10.05 2.17 -14.15
C LYS A 40 11.33 1.32 -14.12
N THR A 41 11.74 0.83 -12.95
CA THR A 41 12.90 -0.07 -12.85
C THR A 41 12.59 -1.50 -13.29
N MET A 42 11.31 -1.87 -13.42
CA MET A 42 10.93 -3.22 -13.82
C MET A 42 11.31 -3.49 -15.28
N PRO A 43 11.96 -4.62 -15.61
CA PRO A 43 12.44 -4.94 -16.97
C PRO A 43 11.35 -4.98 -18.05
N PHE A 44 10.09 -5.10 -17.64
CA PHE A 44 8.93 -5.21 -18.52
C PHE A 44 8.17 -3.88 -18.67
N PHE A 45 8.45 -2.86 -17.86
CA PHE A 45 7.67 -1.62 -17.80
C PHE A 45 7.60 -0.90 -19.15
N HIS A 46 8.74 -0.68 -19.78
CA HIS A 46 8.83 0.01 -21.08
C HIS A 46 8.34 -0.82 -22.27
N LYS A 47 7.90 -2.06 -22.05
CA LYS A 47 7.33 -2.93 -23.09
C LYS A 47 5.81 -2.88 -23.14
N LEU A 48 5.18 -2.27 -22.14
CA LEU A 48 3.74 -2.05 -22.08
C LEU A 48 3.36 -0.76 -22.80
N GLU A 49 2.17 -0.74 -23.38
CA GLU A 49 1.59 0.50 -23.88
C GLU A 49 1.28 1.46 -22.72
N LEU A 50 1.37 2.77 -22.98
CA LEU A 50 1.15 3.79 -21.95
C LEU A 50 -0.22 3.65 -21.26
N ASN A 51 -1.27 3.33 -22.02
CA ASN A 51 -2.61 3.14 -21.45
C ASN A 51 -2.66 1.95 -20.49
N ASP A 52 -1.98 0.85 -20.84
CA ASP A 52 -1.88 -0.33 -19.99
C ASP A 52 -1.06 -0.04 -18.73
N ILE A 53 0.03 0.74 -18.85
CA ILE A 53 0.83 1.20 -17.70
C ILE A 53 -0.04 2.03 -16.75
N ILE A 54 -0.78 3.01 -17.28
CA ILE A 54 -1.65 3.87 -16.46
C ILE A 54 -2.73 3.04 -15.77
N CYS A 55 -3.40 2.16 -16.52
CA CYS A 55 -4.43 1.27 -15.98
C CYS A 55 -3.85 0.38 -14.87
N GLN A 56 -2.73 -0.28 -15.14
CA GLN A 56 -2.07 -1.16 -14.20
C GLN A 56 -1.69 -0.42 -12.92
N LEU A 57 -0.91 0.67 -13.02
CA LEU A 57 -0.44 1.43 -11.86
C LEU A 57 -1.60 1.92 -11.01
N THR A 58 -2.66 2.43 -11.64
CA THR A 58 -3.87 2.86 -10.93
C THR A 58 -4.48 1.73 -10.09
N ASN A 59 -4.37 0.48 -10.56
CA ASN A 59 -4.94 -0.67 -9.89
C ASN A 59 -4.07 -1.26 -8.77
N ILE A 60 -2.75 -1.06 -8.82
CA ILE A 60 -1.79 -1.70 -7.91
C ILE A 60 -1.14 -0.73 -6.91
N SER A 61 -1.26 0.58 -7.09
CA SER A 61 -0.59 1.56 -6.21
C SER A 61 -1.01 1.43 -4.74
N LEU A 62 -2.31 1.40 -4.41
CA LEU A 62 -2.72 1.27 -3.00
C LEU A 62 -2.33 -0.10 -2.39
N PRO A 63 -2.46 -1.24 -3.10
CA PRO A 63 -1.91 -2.52 -2.65
C PRO A 63 -0.40 -2.50 -2.39
N LEU A 64 0.37 -1.71 -3.15
CA LEU A 64 1.82 -1.52 -2.97
C LEU A 64 2.18 -0.51 -1.86
N ILE A 65 1.25 0.38 -1.47
CA ILE A 65 1.39 1.26 -0.29
C ILE A 65 1.10 0.50 1.00
N ALA A 66 0.03 -0.30 1.01
CA ALA A 66 -0.01 -1.52 1.82
C ALA A 66 1.19 -2.39 1.41
N LEU A 67 1.48 -3.61 1.85
CA LEU A 67 2.77 -4.26 1.55
C LEU A 67 4.02 -3.45 2.01
N ALA A 68 4.42 -2.34 1.37
CA ALA A 68 5.57 -1.52 1.75
C ALA A 68 5.46 -1.00 3.19
N SER A 69 4.31 -0.41 3.56
CA SER A 69 4.12 0.15 4.90
C SER A 69 4.10 -0.92 5.99
N GLU A 70 3.42 -2.03 5.76
CA GLU A 70 3.29 -3.15 6.70
C GLU A 70 4.60 -3.94 6.79
N TYR A 71 5.29 -4.17 5.67
CA TYR A 71 6.61 -4.79 5.65
C TYR A 71 7.61 -3.97 6.47
N TYR A 72 7.68 -2.66 6.23
CA TYR A 72 8.52 -1.76 7.01
C TYR A 72 8.16 -1.82 8.51
N SER A 73 6.88 -1.78 8.83
CA SER A 73 6.39 -1.80 10.22
C SER A 73 6.69 -3.13 10.92
N CYS A 74 6.54 -4.25 10.21
CA CYS A 74 6.86 -5.60 10.68
C CYS A 74 8.35 -5.73 10.99
N ASN A 75 9.23 -5.23 10.11
CA ASN A 75 10.67 -5.23 10.32
C ASN A 75 11.11 -4.34 11.50
N LYS A 76 10.27 -3.39 11.91
CA LYS A 76 10.46 -2.58 13.13
C LYS A 76 9.73 -3.14 14.34
N TRP A 77 9.18 -4.35 14.26
CA TRP A 77 8.43 -5.01 15.33
C TRP A 77 7.26 -4.18 15.85
N SER A 78 6.69 -3.35 14.99
CA SER A 78 5.56 -2.50 15.34
C SER A 78 4.25 -3.28 15.29
N ARG A 79 3.37 -3.05 16.27
CA ARG A 79 2.02 -3.62 16.31
C ARG A 79 1.03 -2.88 15.41
N THR A 80 1.44 -1.76 14.84
CA THR A 80 0.63 -0.90 13.99
C THR A 80 1.48 -0.37 12.85
N VAL A 81 0.85 0.05 11.76
CA VAL A 81 1.52 0.72 10.65
C VAL A 81 2.17 2.01 11.15
N ILE A 82 3.47 2.12 10.94
CA ILE A 82 4.29 3.29 11.27
C ILE A 82 4.81 3.93 10.00
N LYS A 83 5.02 5.25 10.05
CA LYS A 83 5.72 5.98 9.00
C LYS A 83 7.23 5.73 9.10
N THR A 84 7.97 6.09 8.05
CA THR A 84 9.44 6.04 7.99
C THR A 84 10.13 6.81 9.14
N ASN A 85 9.43 7.79 9.73
CA ASN A 85 9.89 8.55 10.87
C ASN A 85 9.60 7.88 12.24
N GLY A 86 9.09 6.65 12.25
CA GLY A 86 8.78 5.84 13.44
C GLY A 86 7.45 6.13 14.11
N LEU A 87 6.68 7.13 13.66
CA LEU A 87 5.39 7.46 14.28
C LEU A 87 4.27 6.54 13.79
N PRO A 88 3.43 5.99 14.69
CA PRO A 88 2.20 5.31 14.31
C PRO A 88 1.27 6.23 13.51
N VAL A 89 0.71 5.71 12.42
CA VAL A 89 -0.23 6.48 11.60
C VAL A 89 -1.46 6.91 12.41
N VAL A 90 -1.93 6.03 13.29
CA VAL A 90 -3.09 6.29 14.19
C VAL A 90 -2.90 7.50 15.11
N THR A 91 -1.65 7.90 15.41
CA THR A 91 -1.38 9.06 16.28
C THR A 91 -1.82 10.38 15.63
N ALA A 92 -1.88 10.45 14.30
CA ALA A 92 -2.40 11.62 13.60
C ALA A 92 -3.89 11.87 13.87
N PHE A 93 -4.62 10.85 14.32
CA PHE A 93 -6.08 10.89 14.49
C PHE A 93 -6.53 10.90 15.94
N SER A 94 -5.61 11.04 16.91
CA SER A 94 -5.95 11.08 18.34
C SER A 94 -6.29 12.48 18.87
N GLY A 95 -6.41 13.46 17.99
CA GLY A 95 -6.69 14.87 18.33
C GLY A 95 -8.16 15.20 18.52
N GLU A 96 -8.42 16.41 19.02
CA GLU A 96 -9.78 16.94 19.22
C GLU A 96 -10.61 16.94 17.93
N TYR A 97 -9.98 17.18 16.78
CA TYR A 97 -10.65 17.23 15.49
C TYR A 97 -11.37 15.92 15.12
N TYR A 98 -10.81 14.78 15.55
CA TYR A 98 -11.30 13.44 15.24
C TYR A 98 -12.03 12.79 16.42
N LYS A 99 -12.18 13.53 17.53
CA LYS A 99 -12.70 12.99 18.79
C LYS A 99 -14.17 12.62 18.64
N GLY A 100 -14.52 11.43 19.12
CA GLY A 100 -15.90 10.96 19.19
C GLY A 100 -16.42 10.26 17.92
N ASP A 101 -15.64 10.21 16.84
CA ASP A 101 -16.04 9.46 15.64
C ASP A 101 -15.72 7.96 15.78
N LEU A 102 -16.75 7.16 16.11
CA LEU A 102 -16.61 5.72 16.28
C LEU A 102 -16.27 5.00 14.96
N THR A 103 -16.80 5.47 13.83
CA THR A 103 -16.56 4.89 12.51
C THR A 103 -15.10 5.05 12.11
N LEU A 104 -14.55 6.24 12.28
CA LEU A 104 -13.14 6.53 12.05
C LEU A 104 -12.25 5.65 12.93
N ASN A 105 -12.54 5.55 14.23
CA ASN A 105 -11.77 4.71 15.14
C ASN A 105 -11.78 3.23 14.71
N ASN A 106 -12.93 2.72 14.27
CA ASN A 106 -13.05 1.35 13.77
C ASN A 106 -12.24 1.15 12.47
N LEU A 107 -12.29 2.12 11.54
CA LEU A 107 -11.50 2.09 10.31
C LEU A 107 -10.00 2.14 10.61
N LEU A 108 -9.55 3.01 11.50
CA LEU A 108 -8.15 3.12 11.92
C LEU A 108 -7.63 1.80 12.51
N GLN A 109 -8.42 1.17 13.38
CA GLN A 109 -8.05 -0.13 13.95
C GLN A 109 -8.01 -1.23 12.88
N LYS A 110 -8.97 -1.26 11.95
CA LYS A 110 -8.99 -2.23 10.85
C LYS A 110 -7.75 -2.09 9.96
N ILE A 111 -7.45 -0.86 9.54
CA ILE A 111 -6.50 -0.56 8.46
C ILE A 111 -5.07 -0.47 8.94
N PHE A 112 -4.85 0.06 10.14
CA PHE A 112 -3.48 0.32 10.61
C PHE A 112 -3.06 -0.57 11.78
N THR A 113 -3.97 -1.31 12.42
CA THR A 113 -3.61 -2.21 13.53
C THR A 113 -3.82 -3.66 13.15
N LYS A 114 -5.06 -4.06 12.84
CA LYS A 114 -5.41 -5.46 12.55
C LYS A 114 -4.71 -5.98 11.29
N VAL A 115 -4.42 -5.09 10.34
CA VAL A 115 -3.67 -5.42 9.13
C VAL A 115 -2.30 -6.04 9.41
N MET A 116 -1.69 -5.73 10.56
CA MET A 116 -0.34 -6.19 10.89
C MET A 116 -0.29 -7.68 11.24
N GLU A 117 -1.41 -8.31 11.61
CA GLU A 117 -1.40 -9.69 12.09
C GLU A 117 -0.91 -10.69 11.01
N PRO A 118 -1.41 -10.68 9.76
CA PRO A 118 -0.87 -11.54 8.70
C PRO A 118 0.61 -11.28 8.40
N PHE A 119 1.05 -10.02 8.40
CA PHE A 119 2.44 -9.66 8.13
C PHE A 119 3.38 -10.13 9.24
N ASN A 120 2.99 -9.93 10.50
CA ASN A 120 3.75 -10.39 11.67
C ASN A 120 3.81 -11.92 11.77
N ARG A 121 2.81 -12.63 11.22
CA ARG A 121 2.82 -14.10 11.14
C ARG A 121 3.71 -14.59 10.00
N VAL A 122 3.62 -13.98 8.82
CA VAL A 122 4.38 -14.42 7.64
C VAL A 122 5.85 -14.03 7.77
N GLN A 123 6.19 -12.85 8.28
CA GLN A 123 7.56 -12.37 8.44
C GLN A 123 8.39 -12.57 7.15
N MET A 124 8.03 -11.83 6.10
CA MET A 124 8.78 -11.91 4.84
C MET A 124 10.23 -11.47 5.04
N ASN A 125 11.16 -12.17 4.39
CA ASN A 125 12.51 -11.64 4.20
C ASN A 125 12.55 -10.67 3.00
N GLU A 126 13.69 -10.02 2.78
CA GLU A 126 13.87 -9.02 1.72
C GLU A 126 13.66 -9.61 0.31
N GLU A 127 14.15 -10.81 0.03
CA GLU A 127 14.01 -11.45 -1.28
C GLU A 127 12.54 -11.82 -1.57
N GLU A 128 11.84 -12.34 -0.57
CA GLU A 128 10.40 -12.62 -0.65
C GLU A 128 9.61 -11.34 -0.89
N TYR A 129 9.93 -10.26 -0.18
CA TYR A 129 9.30 -8.95 -0.37
C TYR A 129 9.46 -8.43 -1.80
N VAL A 130 10.66 -8.51 -2.36
CA VAL A 130 10.92 -8.05 -3.74
C VAL A 130 10.14 -8.88 -4.76
N LEU A 131 10.09 -10.20 -4.58
CA LEU A 131 9.35 -11.08 -5.48
C LEU A 131 7.83 -10.91 -5.37
N VAL A 132 7.31 -10.80 -4.14
CA VAL A 132 5.90 -10.48 -3.88
C VAL A 132 5.52 -9.13 -4.50
N SER A 133 6.35 -8.10 -4.31
CA SER A 133 6.18 -6.80 -4.95
C SER A 133 6.17 -6.93 -6.49
N SER A 134 7.11 -7.69 -7.05
CA SER A 134 7.22 -7.91 -8.51
C SER A 134 5.99 -8.60 -9.09
N ILE A 135 5.40 -9.55 -8.35
CA ILE A 135 4.14 -10.20 -8.75
C ILE A 135 2.99 -9.19 -8.75
N ILE A 136 2.90 -8.31 -7.75
CA ILE A 136 1.90 -7.23 -7.72
C ILE A 136 2.12 -6.25 -8.88
N TYR A 137 3.38 -5.86 -9.16
CA TYR A 137 3.74 -5.07 -10.35
C TYR A 137 3.44 -5.76 -11.67
N SER A 138 3.22 -7.07 -11.67
CA SER A 138 2.85 -7.86 -12.86
C SER A 138 1.36 -8.21 -12.87
N ASN A 139 0.54 -7.59 -12.01
CA ASN A 139 -0.88 -7.91 -11.93
C ASN A 139 -1.58 -7.68 -13.28
N PHE A 140 -2.21 -8.73 -13.80
CA PHE A 140 -2.88 -8.75 -15.10
C PHE A 140 -4.41 -8.67 -14.99
N VAL A 141 -4.96 -8.85 -13.79
CA VAL A 141 -6.41 -8.76 -13.54
C VAL A 141 -6.75 -7.32 -13.24
N SER A 142 -7.09 -6.54 -14.26
CA SER A 142 -7.39 -5.12 -14.14
C SER A 142 -8.34 -4.64 -15.23
N THR A 143 -9.39 -3.94 -14.80
CA THR A 143 -10.35 -3.32 -15.71
C THR A 143 -9.67 -2.20 -16.50
N GLY A 144 -9.74 -2.28 -17.83
CA GLY A 144 -9.15 -1.30 -18.74
C GLY A 144 -7.80 -1.69 -19.36
N LEU A 145 -7.20 -2.83 -18.99
CA LEU A 145 -6.05 -3.36 -19.71
C LEU A 145 -6.47 -3.93 -21.07
N SER A 146 -5.64 -3.70 -22.10
CA SER A 146 -5.74 -4.36 -23.40
C SER A 146 -5.56 -5.87 -23.27
N LYS A 147 -6.04 -6.65 -24.24
CA LYS A 147 -5.87 -8.12 -24.22
C LYS A 147 -4.40 -8.51 -24.30
N GLU A 148 -3.64 -7.77 -25.09
CA GLU A 148 -2.21 -7.90 -25.28
C GLU A 148 -1.47 -7.59 -23.96
N GLY A 149 -1.82 -6.50 -23.29
CA GLY A 149 -1.30 -6.10 -21.98
C GLY A 149 -1.60 -7.14 -20.90
N GLN A 150 -2.83 -7.65 -20.83
CA GLN A 150 -3.20 -8.74 -19.90
C GLN A 150 -2.35 -9.99 -20.14
N LYS A 151 -2.21 -10.43 -21.39
CA LYS A 151 -1.40 -11.61 -21.74
C LYS A 151 0.07 -11.40 -21.40
N PHE A 152 0.60 -10.22 -21.68
CA PHE A 152 1.99 -9.88 -21.39
C PHE A 152 2.26 -9.87 -19.88
N LEU A 153 1.39 -9.22 -19.10
CA LEU A 153 1.50 -9.14 -17.65
C LEU A 153 1.32 -10.50 -16.97
N LEU A 154 0.41 -11.35 -17.48
CA LEU A 154 0.27 -12.73 -17.03
C LEU A 154 1.60 -13.49 -17.15
N SER A 155 2.28 -13.36 -18.29
CA SER A 155 3.57 -14.02 -18.51
C SER A 155 4.65 -13.55 -17.53
N GLU A 156 4.71 -12.25 -17.22
CA GLU A 156 5.64 -11.74 -16.19
C GLU A 156 5.24 -12.19 -14.78
N ALA A 157 3.94 -12.21 -14.45
CA ALA A 157 3.44 -12.71 -13.17
C ALA A 157 3.79 -14.19 -12.95
N GLU A 158 3.61 -15.03 -13.97
CA GLU A 158 3.99 -16.45 -13.96
C GLU A 158 5.49 -16.64 -13.74
N LYS A 159 6.31 -15.81 -14.41
CA LYS A 159 7.77 -15.83 -14.26
C LYS A 159 8.21 -15.50 -12.84
N TYR A 160 7.73 -14.40 -12.25
CA TYR A 160 8.09 -14.04 -10.87
C TYR A 160 7.54 -15.04 -9.85
N SER A 161 6.32 -15.54 -10.06
CA SER A 161 5.72 -16.59 -9.22
C SER A 161 6.53 -17.89 -9.27
N GLY A 162 6.98 -18.30 -10.45
CA GLY A 162 7.84 -19.47 -10.63
C GLY A 162 9.24 -19.31 -10.01
N ILE A 163 9.77 -18.08 -9.94
CA ILE A 163 11.00 -17.79 -9.20
C ILE A 163 10.74 -17.91 -7.69
N LEU A 164 9.65 -17.33 -7.20
CA LEU A 164 9.27 -17.38 -5.78
C LEU A 164 9.07 -18.82 -5.28
N MET A 165 8.37 -19.65 -6.05
CA MET A 165 8.17 -21.07 -5.72
C MET A 165 9.51 -21.81 -5.62
N ARG A 166 10.37 -21.68 -6.63
CA ARG A 166 11.68 -22.34 -6.65
C ARG A 166 12.57 -21.86 -5.50
N MET A 167 12.59 -20.56 -5.24
CA MET A 167 13.34 -19.99 -4.12
C MET A 167 12.85 -20.56 -2.78
N SER A 168 11.54 -20.64 -2.59
CA SER A 168 10.93 -21.19 -1.39
C SER A 168 11.26 -22.68 -1.23
N GLN A 169 11.16 -23.48 -2.29
CA GLN A 169 11.48 -24.90 -2.28
C GLN A 169 12.97 -25.17 -2.06
N ASN A 170 13.85 -24.35 -2.63
CA ASN A 170 15.29 -24.47 -2.42
C ASN A 170 15.68 -24.16 -0.97
N ARG A 171 15.00 -23.20 -0.33
CA ARG A 171 15.31 -22.78 1.04
C ARG A 171 14.70 -23.69 2.10
N TYR A 172 13.45 -24.12 1.92
CA TYR A 172 12.69 -24.82 2.96
C TYR A 172 12.43 -26.31 2.62
N GLY A 173 12.79 -26.76 1.42
CA GLY A 173 12.48 -28.09 0.91
C GLY A 173 11.18 -28.12 0.11
N PRO A 174 10.87 -29.24 -0.60
CA PRO A 174 9.79 -29.28 -1.58
C PRO A 174 8.40 -28.97 -1.00
N LEU A 175 8.07 -29.58 0.14
CA LEU A 175 6.75 -29.46 0.78
C LEU A 175 6.61 -28.14 1.55
N GLU A 176 7.54 -27.85 2.45
CA GLU A 176 7.51 -26.61 3.25
C GLU A 176 7.71 -25.36 2.39
N GLY A 177 8.51 -25.46 1.33
CA GLY A 177 8.65 -24.37 0.35
C GLY A 177 7.36 -24.11 -0.43
N ALA A 178 6.62 -25.15 -0.81
CA ALA A 178 5.30 -24.98 -1.44
C ALA A 178 4.28 -24.36 -0.47
N ARG A 179 4.34 -24.73 0.83
CA ARG A 179 3.53 -24.10 1.89
C ARG A 179 3.88 -22.61 2.02
N ARG A 180 5.17 -22.28 2.12
CA ARG A 180 5.66 -20.89 2.20
C ARG A 180 5.24 -20.06 1.00
N TYR A 181 5.42 -20.59 -0.22
CA TYR A 181 4.96 -19.94 -1.45
C TYR A 181 3.46 -19.62 -1.38
N THR A 182 2.65 -20.57 -0.93
CA THR A 182 1.21 -20.40 -0.80
C THR A 182 0.86 -19.31 0.22
N GLU A 183 1.55 -19.24 1.37
CA GLU A 183 1.37 -18.17 2.35
C GLU A 183 1.65 -16.78 1.76
N LEU A 184 2.71 -16.65 0.96
CA LEU A 184 3.08 -15.40 0.30
C LEU A 184 2.06 -14.99 -0.77
N LEU A 185 1.49 -15.94 -1.52
CA LEU A 185 0.41 -15.64 -2.46
C LEU A 185 -0.86 -15.14 -1.76
N HIS A 186 -1.24 -15.74 -0.62
CA HIS A 186 -2.37 -15.24 0.16
C HIS A 186 -2.11 -13.84 0.71
N LEU A 187 -0.85 -13.51 1.00
CA LEU A 187 -0.48 -12.15 1.41
C LEU A 187 -0.65 -11.14 0.27
N ILE A 188 -0.40 -11.52 -0.99
CA ILE A 188 -0.68 -10.66 -2.16
C ILE A 188 -2.16 -10.30 -2.21
N GLU A 189 -3.05 -11.28 -2.16
CA GLU A 189 -4.50 -11.05 -2.16
C GLU A 189 -4.92 -10.17 -0.97
N PHE A 190 -4.31 -10.40 0.20
CA PHE A 190 -4.52 -9.57 1.37
C PHE A 190 -4.11 -8.10 1.13
N CYS A 191 -2.97 -7.85 0.48
CA CYS A 191 -2.53 -6.48 0.12
C CYS A 191 -3.56 -5.77 -0.78
N PHE A 192 -4.20 -6.48 -1.71
CA PHE A 192 -5.28 -5.90 -2.53
C PHE A 192 -6.48 -5.48 -1.66
N ARG A 193 -6.87 -6.29 -0.68
CA ARG A 193 -7.90 -5.91 0.29
C ARG A 193 -7.49 -4.70 1.13
N CYS A 194 -6.24 -4.64 1.59
CA CYS A 194 -5.70 -3.50 2.32
C CYS A 194 -5.74 -2.21 1.49
N GLY A 195 -5.37 -2.28 0.21
CA GLY A 195 -5.47 -1.16 -0.71
C GLY A 195 -6.90 -0.64 -0.87
N ASN A 196 -7.88 -1.54 -0.97
CA ASN A 196 -9.30 -1.17 -1.01
C ASN A 196 -9.75 -0.54 0.31
N ASP A 197 -9.39 -1.12 1.45
CA ASP A 197 -9.71 -0.57 2.77
C ASP A 197 -9.09 0.82 2.97
N LEU A 198 -7.86 1.05 2.48
CA LEU A 198 -7.23 2.36 2.48
C LEU A 198 -8.00 3.37 1.62
N SER A 199 -8.46 2.98 0.42
CA SER A 199 -9.33 3.81 -0.42
C SER A 199 -10.63 4.16 0.29
N TYR A 200 -11.28 3.19 0.96
CA TYR A 200 -12.49 3.44 1.75
C TYR A 200 -12.25 4.42 2.89
N PHE A 201 -11.11 4.33 3.56
CA PHE A 201 -10.73 5.27 4.61
C PHE A 201 -10.46 6.68 4.09
N LEU A 202 -9.75 6.81 2.97
CA LEU A 202 -9.52 8.11 2.33
C LEU A 202 -10.85 8.72 1.86
N ASN A 203 -11.76 7.92 1.33
CA ASN A 203 -13.12 8.34 0.99
C ASN A 203 -13.92 8.78 2.22
N TYR A 204 -13.86 8.05 3.33
CA TYR A 204 -14.53 8.44 4.57
C TYR A 204 -14.00 9.78 5.09
N LEU A 205 -12.68 9.95 5.10
CA LEU A 205 -12.06 11.22 5.45
C LEU A 205 -12.53 12.34 4.51
N ASP A 206 -12.44 12.18 3.20
CA ASP A 206 -12.79 13.25 2.25
C ASP A 206 -14.30 13.56 2.22
N LYS A 207 -15.19 12.58 2.34
CA LYS A 207 -16.63 12.77 2.17
C LYS A 207 -17.38 13.04 3.48
N VAL A 208 -16.85 12.59 4.62
CA VAL A 208 -17.53 12.70 5.92
C VAL A 208 -16.85 13.72 6.82
N ILE A 209 -15.53 13.58 7.03
CA ILE A 209 -14.80 14.35 8.05
C ILE A 209 -14.27 15.68 7.49
N ASP A 210 -13.45 15.60 6.46
CA ASP A 210 -12.70 16.67 5.83
C ASP A 210 -13.36 17.09 4.50
N ARG A 211 -14.69 17.27 4.50
CA ARG A 211 -15.53 17.46 3.29
C ARG A 211 -14.90 18.29 2.19
N GLY A 212 -14.47 17.62 1.11
CA GLY A 212 -13.92 18.24 -0.10
C GLY A 212 -12.57 18.93 0.09
N ARG A 213 -11.87 18.69 1.21
CA ARG A 213 -10.53 19.21 1.45
C ARG A 213 -9.47 18.38 0.75
N PHE A 214 -9.66 17.06 0.59
CA PHE A 214 -8.69 16.22 -0.11
C PHE A 214 -8.48 16.70 -1.54
N GLU A 215 -9.58 17.03 -2.22
CA GLU A 215 -9.57 17.52 -3.60
C GLU A 215 -8.83 18.85 -3.77
N LYS A 216 -8.72 19.66 -2.71
CA LYS A 216 -8.02 20.95 -2.72
C LYS A 216 -6.52 20.83 -2.54
N VAL A 217 -6.07 19.77 -1.88
CA VAL A 217 -4.66 19.61 -1.49
C VAL A 217 -3.92 18.57 -2.31
N MET A 218 -4.65 17.69 -3.01
CA MET A 218 -4.10 16.63 -3.86
C MET A 218 -4.12 16.98 -5.35
N PRO A 219 -3.10 16.57 -6.13
CA PRO A 219 -3.14 16.64 -7.58
C PRO A 219 -4.29 15.80 -8.17
N LYS A 220 -4.99 16.33 -9.17
CA LYS A 220 -6.17 15.68 -9.79
C LYS A 220 -5.96 14.20 -10.17
N PRO A 221 -4.86 13.80 -10.84
CA PRO A 221 -4.65 12.39 -11.18
C PRO A 221 -4.55 11.46 -9.97
N LEU A 222 -4.08 11.97 -8.83
CA LEU A 222 -3.94 11.19 -7.59
C LEU A 222 -5.24 11.13 -6.79
N ILE A 223 -6.13 12.13 -6.94
CA ILE A 223 -7.48 12.08 -6.35
C ILE A 223 -8.22 10.86 -6.89
N ASP A 224 -8.28 10.72 -8.22
CA ASP A 224 -8.99 9.63 -8.88
C ASP A 224 -8.39 8.25 -8.60
N LEU A 225 -7.12 8.19 -8.19
CA LEU A 225 -6.45 6.95 -7.78
C LEU A 225 -6.80 6.62 -6.32
N CYS A 226 -6.70 7.60 -5.42
CA CYS A 226 -6.88 7.41 -3.99
C CYS A 226 -8.34 7.25 -3.56
N LEU A 227 -9.27 7.90 -4.26
CA LEU A 227 -10.70 7.87 -3.93
C LEU A 227 -11.50 6.88 -4.78
N ARG A 228 -10.84 6.09 -5.63
CA ARG A 228 -11.54 5.08 -6.43
C ARG A 228 -12.08 3.99 -5.52
N CYS A 229 -13.38 4.01 -5.23
CA CYS A 229 -14.06 2.81 -4.75
C CYS A 229 -14.15 1.86 -5.93
N LYS A 230 -13.45 0.72 -5.83
CA LYS A 230 -13.74 -0.41 -6.70
C LYS A 230 -14.92 -1.13 -6.06
N ASP A 231 -16.07 -1.08 -6.72
CA ASP A 231 -17.09 -2.09 -6.46
C ASP A 231 -16.43 -3.44 -6.79
N LEU A 232 -16.27 -4.27 -5.75
CA LEU A 232 -15.86 -5.66 -5.94
C LEU A 232 -17.07 -6.36 -6.55
N GLU A 233 -17.12 -6.43 -7.89
CA GLU A 233 -17.95 -7.42 -8.59
C GLU A 233 -17.44 -8.84 -8.31
#